data_AF-A0A7C6F4S8-F1
#
_entry.id   AF-A0A7C6F4S8-F1
#
_cell.length_a   1.000
_cell.length_b   1.000
_cell.length_c   1.000
_cell.angle_alpha   90.00
_cell.angle_beta   90.00
_cell.angle_gamma   90.00
#
_symmetry.space_group_name_H-M   'P 1'
#
loop_
_entity.id
_entity.type
_entity.pdbx_description
1 polymer ?
#
loop_
_entity_poly.entity_id
_entity_poly.type
_entity_poly.pdbx_seq_one_letter_code
_entity_poly.pdbx_strand_id
1 'polypeptide(L)'
;MEAIATGLIAGRNAAALARGREVEAPPPETALGALCRYAAGADPEDYQPANMTFDLLPPLDEPLRSRLARDRPARHRELARRAREALEAWLEAHERA
;
A
#
# COMPACT_ATOMS: atom_id res chain seq x y z
N MET A 1 -10.70 10.23 -1.06
CA MET A 1 -9.29 10.28 -0.60
C MET A 1 -8.42 9.36 -1.45
N GLU A 2 -8.82 8.10 -1.66
CA GLU A 2 -8.10 7.12 -2.48
C GLU A 2 -7.85 7.61 -3.92
N ALA A 3 -8.86 8.18 -4.59
CA ALA A 3 -8.73 8.70 -5.95
C ALA A 3 -7.66 9.79 -6.13
N ILE A 4 -7.47 10.66 -5.11
CA ILE A 4 -6.44 11.72 -5.15
C ILE A 4 -5.05 11.10 -5.05
N ALA A 5 -4.90 10.13 -4.17
CA ALA A 5 -3.64 9.46 -3.91
C ALA A 5 -3.22 8.55 -5.08
N THR A 6 -4.16 7.81 -5.68
CA THR A 6 -3.90 7.02 -6.90
C THR A 6 -3.62 7.94 -8.09
N GLY A 7 -4.30 9.08 -8.19
CA GLY A 7 -4.04 10.09 -9.23
C GLY A 7 -2.62 10.68 -9.14
N LEU A 8 -2.13 10.98 -7.93
CA LEU A 8 -0.76 11.44 -7.71
C LEU A 8 0.27 10.39 -8.16
N ILE A 9 0.07 9.12 -7.80
CA ILE A 9 0.95 8.01 -8.23
C ILE A 9 0.93 7.86 -9.75
N ALA A 10 -0.26 7.88 -10.37
CA ALA A 10 -0.41 7.78 -11.81
C ALA A 10 0.31 8.93 -12.54
N GLY A 11 0.14 10.17 -12.07
CA GLY A 11 0.84 11.33 -12.62
C GLY A 11 2.36 11.23 -12.49
N ARG A 12 2.85 10.77 -11.34
CA ARG A 12 4.28 10.53 -11.11
C ARG A 12 4.84 9.47 -12.06
N ASN A 13 4.15 8.34 -12.20
CA ASN A 13 4.56 7.26 -13.08
C ASN A 13 4.50 7.66 -14.56
N ALA A 14 3.49 8.43 -14.97
CA ALA A 14 3.42 9.01 -16.31
C ALA A 14 4.63 9.94 -16.58
N ALA A 15 5.02 10.75 -15.59
CA ALA A 15 6.18 11.63 -15.70
C ALA A 15 7.53 10.88 -15.68
N ALA A 16 7.60 9.71 -15.05
CA ALA A 16 8.76 8.81 -15.09
C ALA A 16 8.88 8.15 -16.49
N LEU A 17 7.77 7.61 -17.00
CA LEU A 17 7.68 7.02 -18.34
C LEU A 17 8.09 8.01 -19.44
N ALA A 18 7.59 9.25 -19.36
CA ALA A 18 7.95 10.32 -20.31
C ALA A 18 9.45 10.65 -20.32
N ARG A 19 10.18 10.30 -19.25
CA ARG A 19 11.63 10.50 -19.11
C ARG A 19 12.45 9.21 -19.30
N GLY A 20 11.80 8.12 -19.71
CA GLY A 20 12.46 6.81 -19.85
C GLY A 20 12.95 6.21 -18.53
N ARG A 21 12.38 6.64 -17.39
CA ARG A 21 12.65 6.07 -16.07
C ARG A 21 11.67 4.92 -15.79
N GLU A 22 12.05 4.02 -14.90
CA GLU A 22 11.16 2.95 -14.45
C GLU A 22 10.00 3.50 -13.61
N VAL A 23 8.87 2.78 -13.66
CA VAL A 23 7.70 3.07 -12.83
C VAL A 23 7.83 2.34 -11.51
N GLU A 24 7.50 3.02 -10.42
CA GLU A 24 7.53 2.43 -9.08
C GLU A 24 6.16 2.53 -8.43
N ALA A 25 5.70 1.42 -7.90
CA ALA A 25 4.48 1.36 -7.10
C ALA A 25 4.83 1.57 -5.62
N PRO A 26 3.91 2.12 -4.80
CA PRO A 26 4.08 2.14 -3.35
C PRO A 26 4.21 0.72 -2.79
N PRO A 27 4.90 0.53 -1.65
CA PRO A 27 5.02 -0.78 -1.01
C PRO A 27 3.65 -1.36 -0.63
N PRO A 28 3.46 -2.70 -0.69
CA PRO A 28 2.18 -3.35 -0.39
C PRO A 28 1.73 -3.18 1.06
N GLU A 29 2.64 -2.81 1.98
CA GLU A 29 2.34 -2.47 3.37
C GLU A 29 1.60 -1.13 3.49
N THR A 30 1.67 -0.27 2.48
CA THR A 30 0.93 0.99 2.43
C THR A 30 -0.50 0.78 1.96
N ALA A 31 -1.41 1.67 2.34
CA ALA A 31 -2.80 1.60 1.86
C ALA A 31 -2.90 1.63 0.32
N LEU A 32 -2.08 2.44 -0.32
CA LEU A 32 -2.09 2.58 -1.78
C LEU A 32 -1.50 1.36 -2.47
N GLY A 33 -0.36 0.85 -1.98
CA GLY A 33 0.24 -0.36 -2.52
C GLY A 33 -0.67 -1.57 -2.36
N ALA A 34 -1.37 -1.70 -1.23
CA ALA A 34 -2.35 -2.75 -1.00
C ALA A 34 -3.53 -2.68 -1.98
N LEU A 35 -4.09 -1.49 -2.21
CA LEU A 35 -5.16 -1.28 -3.20
C LEU A 35 -4.68 -1.57 -4.62
N CYS A 36 -3.50 -1.07 -5.01
CA CYS A 36 -2.92 -1.34 -6.32
C CYS A 36 -2.71 -2.85 -6.53
N ARG A 37 -2.19 -3.55 -5.51
CA ARG A 37 -2.00 -4.99 -5.54
C ARG A 37 -3.33 -5.75 -5.64
N TYR A 38 -4.36 -5.31 -4.91
CA TYR A 38 -5.69 -5.90 -4.99
C TYR A 38 -6.28 -5.73 -6.39
N ALA A 39 -6.25 -4.52 -6.94
CA ALA A 39 -6.77 -4.26 -8.28
C ALA A 39 -6.00 -5.00 -9.38
N ALA A 40 -4.67 -5.11 -9.27
CA ALA A 40 -3.84 -5.79 -10.26
C ALA A 40 -3.88 -7.33 -10.14
N GLY A 41 -4.19 -7.87 -8.96
CA GLY A 41 -4.20 -9.29 -8.68
C GLY A 41 -5.58 -9.94 -8.59
N ALA A 42 -6.65 -9.15 -8.68
CA ALA A 42 -8.01 -9.68 -8.67
C ALA A 42 -8.37 -10.35 -9.99
N ASP A 43 -9.20 -11.39 -9.90
CA ASP A 43 -9.79 -12.02 -11.07
C ASP A 43 -10.68 -10.99 -11.80
N PRO A 44 -10.45 -10.71 -13.09
CA PRO A 44 -11.27 -9.77 -13.86
C PRO A 44 -12.75 -10.15 -13.91
N GLU A 45 -13.08 -11.45 -13.84
CA GLU A 45 -14.46 -11.93 -13.95
C GLU A 45 -15.25 -11.73 -12.65
N ASP A 46 -14.57 -11.71 -11.51
CA ASP A 46 -15.17 -11.60 -10.16
C ASP A 46 -14.74 -10.33 -9.39
N TYR A 47 -14.17 -9.34 -10.09
CA TYR A 47 -13.68 -8.13 -9.45
C TYR A 47 -14.81 -7.35 -8.76
N GLN A 48 -14.62 -7.09 -7.46
CA GLN A 48 -15.48 -6.21 -6.69
C GLN A 48 -14.71 -4.95 -6.29
N PRO A 49 -15.25 -3.75 -6.56
CA PRO A 49 -14.65 -2.53 -6.05
C PRO A 49 -14.60 -2.58 -4.51
N ALA A 50 -13.39 -2.50 -3.96
CA ALA A 50 -13.16 -2.51 -2.52
C ALA A 50 -12.61 -1.17 -2.07
N ASN A 51 -13.18 -0.64 -0.98
CA ASN A 51 -12.56 0.44 -0.22
C ASN A 51 -11.38 -0.11 0.58
N MET A 52 -10.43 0.75 0.95
CA MET A 52 -9.30 0.38 1.77
C MET A 52 -9.74 -0.19 3.13
N THR A 53 -9.24 -1.38 3.47
CA THR A 53 -9.42 -2.01 4.78
C THR A 53 -8.10 -2.60 5.29
N PHE A 54 -8.00 -2.82 6.61
CA PHE A 54 -6.83 -3.47 7.22
C PHE A 54 -6.62 -4.92 6.74
N ASP A 55 -7.65 -5.55 6.17
CA ASP A 55 -7.57 -6.93 5.68
C ASP A 55 -6.85 -7.02 4.31
N LEU A 56 -6.73 -5.89 3.59
CA LEU A 56 -5.91 -5.80 2.37
C LEU A 56 -4.41 -5.68 2.66
N LEU A 57 -4.05 -5.27 3.87
CA LEU A 57 -2.65 -5.14 4.27
C LEU A 57 -2.03 -6.53 4.51
N PRO A 58 -0.74 -6.73 4.19
CA PRO A 58 -0.02 -7.94 4.60
C PRO A 58 -0.19 -8.21 6.10
N PRO A 59 -0.23 -9.47 6.56
CA PRO A 59 -0.29 -9.76 8.00
C PRO A 59 0.99 -9.27 8.70
N LEU A 60 0.90 -9.05 10.02
CA LEU A 60 2.08 -8.85 10.88
C LEU A 60 2.87 -10.16 11.01
N ASP A 61 4.14 -10.06 11.36
CA ASP A 61 5.00 -11.22 11.61
C ASP A 61 4.40 -12.16 12.65
N GLU A 62 4.62 -13.47 12.50
CA GLU A 62 3.96 -14.50 13.30
C GLU A 62 4.02 -14.25 14.82
N PRO A 63 5.19 -13.92 15.43
CA PRO A 63 5.27 -13.69 16.86
C PRO A 63 4.40 -12.51 17.33
N LEU A 64 4.37 -11.44 16.53
CA LEU A 64 3.63 -10.22 16.83
C LEU A 64 2.12 -10.42 16.59
N ARG A 65 1.78 -11.14 15.51
CA ARG A 65 0.42 -11.53 15.17
C ARG A 65 -0.20 -12.41 16.25
N SER A 66 0.52 -13.42 16.74
CA SER A 66 0.04 -14.29 17.83
C SER A 66 -0.15 -13.49 19.12
N ARG A 67 0.80 -12.61 19.46
CA ARG A 67 0.72 -11.76 20.66
C ARG A 67 -0.49 -10.81 20.64
N LEU A 68 -0.82 -10.27 19.48
CA LEU A 68 -1.92 -9.31 19.30
C LEU A 68 -3.22 -9.97 18.81
N ALA A 69 -3.30 -11.30 18.77
CA ALA A 69 -4.43 -12.02 18.16
C ALA A 69 -5.79 -11.66 18.78
N ARG A 70 -5.82 -11.35 20.09
CA ARG A 70 -7.03 -10.96 20.83
C ARG A 70 -7.22 -9.44 20.96
N ASP A 71 -6.21 -8.65 20.58
CA ASP A 71 -6.25 -7.19 20.67
C ASP A 71 -6.28 -6.57 19.26
N ARG A 72 -7.49 -6.52 18.70
CA ARG A 72 -7.73 -5.94 17.37
C ARG A 72 -7.27 -4.47 17.28
N PRO A 73 -7.56 -3.58 18.26
CA PRO A 73 -7.05 -2.22 18.25
C PRO A 73 -5.52 -2.11 18.25
N ALA A 74 -4.81 -2.94 19.01
CA ALA A 74 -3.34 -2.95 19.00
C ALA A 74 -2.80 -3.48 17.66
N ARG A 75 -3.43 -4.51 17.10
CA ARG A 75 -3.07 -5.03 15.76
C ARG A 75 -3.22 -3.95 14.68
N HIS A 76 -4.33 -3.20 14.67
CA HIS A 76 -4.55 -2.12 13.71
C HIS A 76 -3.53 -0.99 13.85
N ARG A 77 -3.18 -0.62 15.09
CA ARG A 77 -2.14 0.39 15.36
C ARG A 77 -0.79 -0.04 14.81
N GLU A 78 -0.43 -1.30 14.98
CA GLU A 78 0.83 -1.84 14.49
C GLU A 78 0.88 -1.92 12.96
N LEU A 79 -0.22 -2.33 12.34
CA LEU A 79 -0.37 -2.28 10.87
C LEU A 79 -0.25 -0.85 10.35
N ALA A 80 -0.89 0.12 11.01
CA ALA A 80 -0.79 1.53 10.63
C ALA A 80 0.62 2.09 10.81
N ARG A 81 1.33 1.71 11.87
CA ARG A 81 2.74 2.06 12.10
C ARG A 81 3.61 1.56 10.94
N ARG A 82 3.53 0.26 10.62
CA ARG A 82 4.30 -0.34 9.51
C ARG A 82 3.96 0.27 8.16
N ALA A 83 2.67 0.55 7.91
CA ALA A 83 2.23 1.21 6.68
C ALA A 83 2.82 2.62 6.53
N ARG A 84 2.87 3.38 7.63
CA ARG A 84 3.46 4.72 7.65
C ARG A 84 4.97 4.67 7.40
N GLU A 85 5.69 3.79 8.09
CA GLU A 85 7.15 3.63 7.92
C GLU A 85 7.51 3.23 6.49
N ALA A 86 6.75 2.31 5.90
CA ALA A 86 6.95 1.90 4.50
C ALA A 86 6.69 3.06 3.53
N LEU A 87 5.67 3.89 3.80
CA LEU A 87 5.36 5.06 2.97
C LEU A 87 6.44 6.13 3.09
N GLU A 88 6.91 6.44 4.31
CA GLU A 88 7.98 7.41 4.55
C GLU A 88 9.27 6.98 3.84
N ALA A 89 9.69 5.72 4.02
CA ALA A 89 10.87 5.18 3.35
C ALA A 89 10.76 5.23 1.81
N TRP A 90 9.56 4.93 1.29
CA TRP A 90 9.30 5.03 -0.15
C TRP A 90 9.42 6.48 -0.62
N LEU A 91 8.78 7.45 0.05
CA LEU A 91 8.87 8.87 -0.30
C LEU A 91 10.32 9.38 -0.26
N GLU A 92 11.09 9.03 0.76
CA GLU A 92 12.50 9.45 0.89
C GLU A 92 13.41 8.88 -0.22
N ALA A 93 13.22 7.63 -0.62
CA ALA A 93 13.93 7.05 -1.76
C ALA A 93 13.66 7.83 -3.06
N HIS A 94 12.47 8.40 -3.14
CA HIS A 94 11.90 9.03 -4.30
C HIS A 94 12.07 10.55 -4.37
N GLU A 95 12.42 11.22 -3.27
CA GLU A 95 12.86 12.63 -3.24
C GLU A 95 14.35 12.77 -3.58
N ARG A 96 15.12 11.68 -3.49
CA ARG A 96 16.57 11.64 -3.77
C ARG A 96 16.93 11.23 -5.21
N ALA A 97 15.94 11.10 -6.12
CA ALA A 97 16.07 10.65 -7.52
C ALA A 97 15.51 11.68 -8.53
#